data_AF-A0A2N6D251-F1
#
_entry.id   AF-A0A2N6D251-F1
#
_cell.length_a   1.000
_cell.length_b   1.000
_cell.length_c   1.000
_cell.angle_alpha   90.00
_cell.angle_beta   90.00
_cell.angle_gamma   90.00
#
_symmetry.space_group_name_H-M   'P 1'
#
loop_
_entity.id
_entity.type
_entity.pdbx_description
1 polymer ?
#
loop_
_entity_poly.entity_id
_entity_poly.type
_entity_poly.pdbx_seq_one_letter_code
_entity_poly.pdbx_strand_id
1 'polypeptide(L)'
;MNRKKQKQMIEEAPVDKMDLFLATHYRKLLLGVAVLLVLFIAGYAFKSMNESKDQLLVNKVGQLEMLFEFNGTTEAQLNDFVAVANQYPDAGDYINLKAAEVLVKQGKMDLVDIPLSSAGGDFKELADGLRFDIGMGDVNPEQYLTESVMTPLWYYRAYLAADDAKKTEILTVFQEKYKENELLKQIERWDG
;
A
#
# COMPACT_ATOMS: atom_id res chain seq x y z
N MET A 1 45.79 84.82 29.18
CA MET A 1 46.34 83.52 29.65
C MET A 1 45.47 82.40 29.11
N ASN A 2 46.07 81.50 28.34
CA ASN A 2 45.45 80.32 27.74
C ASN A 2 44.99 79.30 28.80
N ARG A 3 43.78 78.76 28.66
CA ARG A 3 43.44 77.42 29.15
C ARG A 3 42.89 76.60 27.98
N LYS A 4 43.77 75.78 27.39
CA LYS A 4 43.40 74.73 26.43
C LYS A 4 42.49 73.73 27.15
N LYS A 5 41.25 73.55 26.68
CA LYS A 5 40.43 72.39 27.05
C LYS A 5 40.95 71.18 26.27
N GLN A 6 41.48 70.21 27.00
CA GLN A 6 41.91 68.90 26.52
C GLN A 6 40.67 68.16 25.99
N LYS A 7 40.66 67.83 24.69
CA LYS A 7 39.68 66.87 24.15
C LYS A 7 40.13 65.48 24.59
N GLN A 8 39.34 64.81 25.43
CA GLN A 8 39.48 63.38 25.65
C GLN A 8 39.11 62.66 24.37
N MET A 9 40.08 62.00 23.74
CA MET A 9 39.83 60.95 22.77
C MET A 9 39.26 59.77 23.56
N ILE A 10 37.98 59.49 23.36
CA ILE A 10 37.40 58.23 23.79
C ILE A 10 37.70 57.25 22.66
N GLU A 11 38.58 56.31 22.98
CA GLU A 11 38.94 55.16 22.16
C GLU A 11 37.68 54.29 22.03
N GLU A 12 37.05 54.31 20.85
CA GLU A 12 35.96 53.39 20.52
C GLU A 12 36.57 51.98 20.43
N ALA A 13 36.43 51.21 21.51
CA ALA A 13 36.62 49.77 21.44
C ALA A 13 35.74 49.23 20.30
N PRO A 14 36.24 48.33 19.44
CA PRO A 14 35.44 47.78 18.37
C PRO A 14 34.32 46.99 19.02
N VAL A 15 33.13 47.60 19.15
CA VAL A 15 31.92 46.89 19.55
C VAL A 15 31.76 45.79 18.53
N ASP A 16 31.96 44.58 19.01
CA ASP A 16 32.02 43.36 18.22
C ASP A 16 30.84 43.38 17.27
N LYS A 17 31.09 43.33 15.95
CA LYS A 17 30.05 43.47 14.93
C LYS A 17 28.93 42.45 15.14
N MET A 18 29.25 41.35 15.82
CA MET A 18 28.33 40.32 16.27
C MET A 18 27.36 40.80 17.35
N ASP A 19 27.82 41.55 18.35
CA ASP A 19 26.97 42.12 19.42
C ASP A 19 26.03 43.21 18.89
N LEU A 20 26.50 44.05 17.96
CA LEU A 20 25.67 45.07 17.33
C LEU A 20 24.60 44.44 16.41
N PHE A 21 24.97 43.38 15.69
CA PHE A 21 24.05 42.61 14.85
C PHE A 21 23.00 41.88 15.69
N LEU A 22 23.41 41.24 16.78
CA LEU A 22 22.52 40.63 17.76
C LEU A 22 21.60 41.69 18.34
N ALA A 23 22.09 42.79 18.91
CA ALA A 23 21.23 43.84 19.48
C ALA A 23 20.17 44.38 18.50
N THR A 24 20.52 44.52 17.21
CA THR A 24 19.64 45.09 16.18
C THR A 24 18.62 44.06 15.64
N HIS A 25 18.98 42.77 15.59
CA HIS A 25 18.17 41.73 14.95
C HIS A 25 17.68 40.64 15.89
N TYR A 26 18.06 40.65 17.17
CA TYR A 26 17.75 39.62 18.18
C TYR A 26 16.27 39.30 18.24
N ARG A 27 15.40 40.31 18.21
CA ARG A 27 13.95 40.12 18.24
C ARG A 27 13.42 39.42 16.98
N LYS A 28 14.00 39.71 15.79
CA LYS A 28 13.63 39.06 14.53
C LYS A 28 14.19 37.62 14.46
N LEU A 29 15.40 37.42 14.98
CA LEU A 29 16.01 36.09 15.13
C LEU A 29 15.20 35.20 16.07
N LEU A 30 14.82 35.70 17.25
CA LEU A 30 13.95 34.98 18.19
C LEU A 30 12.60 34.63 17.56
N LEU A 31 11.99 35.57 16.83
CA LEU A 31 10.70 35.34 16.18
C LEU A 31 10.82 34.32 15.04
N GLY A 32 11.92 34.36 14.28
CA GLY A 32 12.23 33.35 13.25
C GLY A 32 12.46 31.95 13.84
N VAL A 33 13.19 31.85 14.95
CA VAL A 33 13.41 30.59 15.66
C VAL A 33 12.10 30.05 16.26
N ALA A 34 11.26 30.91 16.83
CA ALA A 34 9.96 30.52 17.36
C ALA A 34 9.03 29.99 16.26
N VAL A 35 8.99 30.63 15.09
CA VAL A 35 8.21 30.15 13.94
C VAL A 35 8.74 28.81 13.43
N LEU A 36 10.05 28.65 13.33
CA LEU A 36 10.67 27.37 12.94
C LEU A 36 10.37 26.25 13.93
N LEU A 37 10.40 26.53 15.24
CA LEU A 37 10.04 25.57 16.28
C LEU A 37 8.57 25.12 16.16
N VAL A 38 7.65 26.06 15.94
CA VAL A 38 6.24 25.73 15.74
C VAL A 38 6.02 24.88 14.49
N LEU A 39 6.68 25.22 13.38
CA LEU A 39 6.63 24.43 12.15
C LEU A 39 7.21 23.02 12.34
N PHE A 40 8.30 22.90 13.08
CA PHE A 40 8.91 21.61 13.40
C PHE A 40 7.98 20.75 14.27
N ILE A 41 7.39 21.34 15.31
CA ILE A 41 6.42 20.64 16.17
C ILE A 41 5.18 20.22 15.37
N ALA A 42 4.65 21.10 14.53
CA ALA A 42 3.49 20.79 13.68
C ALA A 42 3.82 19.66 12.68
N GLY A 43 4.98 19.71 12.03
CA GLY A 43 5.45 18.65 11.13
C GLY A 43 5.67 17.32 11.84
N TYR A 44 6.28 17.33 13.02
CA TYR A 44 6.49 16.14 13.84
C TYR A 44 5.17 15.55 14.35
N ALA A 45 4.25 16.38 14.83
CA ALA A 45 2.91 15.96 15.25
C ALA A 45 2.11 15.37 14.09
N PHE A 46 2.18 15.98 12.90
CA PHE A 46 1.52 15.45 11.71
C PHE A 46 2.10 14.08 11.30
N LYS A 47 3.45 13.96 11.28
CA LYS A 47 4.13 12.69 10.99
C LYS A 47 3.76 11.58 11.99
N SER A 48 3.84 11.89 13.28
CA SER A 48 3.49 10.94 14.35
C SER A 48 2.02 10.52 14.31
N MET A 49 1.12 11.44 13.98
CA MET A 49 -0.31 11.13 13.81
C MET A 49 -0.56 10.23 12.59
N ASN A 50 0.20 10.39 11.51
CA ASN A 50 0.06 9.52 10.33
C ASN A 50 0.60 8.11 10.61
N GLU A 51 1.79 7.99 11.21
CA GLU A 51 2.35 6.70 11.64
C GLU A 51 1.41 5.96 12.61
N SER A 52 0.74 6.68 13.51
CA SER A 52 -0.26 6.10 14.40
C SER A 52 -1.51 5.58 13.67
N LYS A 53 -1.96 6.26 12.61
CA LYS A 53 -3.10 5.80 11.79
C LYS A 53 -2.75 4.54 11.00
N ASP A 54 -1.55 4.49 10.42
CA ASP A 54 -1.08 3.33 9.66
C ASP A 54 -0.93 2.11 10.58
N GLN A 55 -0.37 2.28 11.78
CA GLN A 55 -0.31 1.21 12.78
C GLN A 55 -1.69 0.77 13.26
N LEU A 56 -2.63 1.69 13.45
CA LEU A 56 -4.01 1.35 13.81
C LEU A 56 -4.70 0.55 12.70
N LEU A 57 -4.46 0.90 11.45
CA LEU A 57 -4.96 0.17 10.29
C LEU A 57 -4.37 -1.25 10.25
N VAL A 58 -3.05 -1.41 10.36
CA VAL A 58 -2.39 -2.72 10.37
C VAL A 58 -2.91 -3.58 11.53
N ASN A 59 -3.05 -3.01 12.73
CA ASN A 59 -3.58 -3.72 13.88
C ASN A 59 -5.05 -4.12 13.69
N LYS A 60 -5.88 -3.27 13.08
CA LYS A 60 -7.28 -3.61 12.79
C LYS A 60 -7.38 -4.71 11.75
N VAL A 61 -6.63 -4.62 10.66
CA VAL A 61 -6.60 -5.66 9.62
C VAL A 61 -6.16 -6.99 10.22
N GLY A 62 -5.07 -7.01 11.01
CA GLY A 62 -4.62 -8.22 11.70
C GLY A 62 -5.61 -8.78 12.73
N GLN A 63 -6.32 -7.92 13.47
CA GLN A 63 -7.39 -8.36 14.38
C GLN A 63 -8.54 -9.01 13.62
N LEU A 64 -8.90 -8.47 12.46
CA LEU A 64 -9.97 -8.99 11.64
C LEU A 64 -9.58 -10.33 10.98
N GLU A 65 -8.33 -10.47 10.52
CA GLU A 65 -7.77 -11.75 10.05
C GLU A 65 -7.86 -12.84 11.11
N MET A 66 -7.45 -12.53 12.35
CA MET A 66 -7.57 -13.49 13.46
C MET A 66 -9.02 -13.90 13.71
N LEU A 67 -9.97 -12.96 13.64
CA LEU A 67 -11.41 -13.27 13.79
C LEU A 67 -11.93 -14.23 12.70
N PHE A 68 -11.32 -14.24 11.51
CA PHE A 68 -11.68 -15.16 10.44
C PHE A 68 -11.02 -16.54 10.56
N GLU A 69 -9.86 -16.65 11.20
CA GLU A 69 -9.19 -17.92 11.43
C GLU A 69 -9.84 -18.74 12.57
N PHE A 70 -10.47 -18.07 13.54
CA PHE A 70 -11.21 -18.74 14.61
C PHE A 70 -12.64 -19.09 14.16
N ASN A 71 -12.79 -20.29 13.59
CA ASN A 71 -14.02 -20.98 13.19
C ASN A 71 -15.35 -20.31 13.63
N GLY A 72 -16.08 -19.80 12.65
CA GLY A 72 -17.48 -19.37 12.81
C GLY A 72 -17.71 -17.88 12.58
N THR A 73 -17.13 -17.30 11.53
CA THR A 73 -17.47 -15.94 11.12
C THR A 73 -18.95 -15.85 10.81
N THR A 74 -19.67 -15.11 11.63
CA THR A 74 -21.07 -14.75 11.38
C THR A 74 -21.14 -13.77 10.21
N GLU A 75 -22.28 -13.75 9.53
CA GLU A 75 -22.54 -12.79 8.45
C GLU A 75 -22.39 -11.33 8.94
N ALA A 76 -22.74 -11.07 10.20
CA ALA A 76 -22.54 -9.76 10.83
C ALA A 76 -21.06 -9.36 10.90
N GLN A 77 -20.17 -10.27 11.32
CA GLN A 77 -18.73 -10.01 11.38
C GLN A 77 -18.11 -9.77 9.99
N LEU A 78 -18.61 -10.47 8.97
CA LEU A 78 -18.18 -10.25 7.59
C LEU A 78 -18.66 -8.89 7.06
N ASN A 79 -19.92 -8.52 7.33
CA ASN A 79 -20.45 -7.21 6.95
C ASN A 79 -19.71 -6.08 7.66
N ASP A 80 -19.37 -6.26 8.94
CA ASP A 80 -18.53 -5.32 9.69
C ASP A 80 -17.14 -5.20 9.06
N PHE A 81 -16.56 -6.30 8.60
CA PHE A 81 -15.26 -6.29 7.91
C PHE A 81 -15.28 -5.56 6.58
N VAL A 82 -16.28 -5.82 5.73
CA VAL A 82 -16.45 -5.09 4.47
C VAL A 82 -16.74 -3.61 4.73
N ALA A 83 -17.44 -3.28 5.82
CA ALA A 83 -17.65 -1.88 6.23
C ALA A 83 -16.35 -1.18 6.63
N VAL A 84 -15.35 -1.91 7.16
CA VAL A 84 -14.01 -1.37 7.45
C VAL A 84 -13.26 -1.02 6.16
N ALA A 85 -13.51 -1.71 5.03
CA ALA A 85 -12.92 -1.35 3.73
C ALA A 85 -13.24 0.11 3.33
N ASN A 86 -14.46 0.57 3.61
CA ASN A 86 -14.88 1.96 3.33
C ASN A 86 -14.24 2.98 4.28
N GLN A 87 -13.80 2.56 5.47
CA GLN A 87 -13.16 3.45 6.46
C GLN A 87 -11.66 3.63 6.19
N TYR A 88 -11.05 2.70 5.46
CA TYR A 88 -9.62 2.68 5.15
C TYR A 88 -9.40 2.38 3.67
N PRO A 89 -9.59 3.38 2.78
CA PRO A 89 -9.50 3.19 1.33
C PRO A 89 -8.18 2.57 0.88
N ASP A 90 -7.07 2.93 1.52
CA ASP A 90 -5.72 2.41 1.19
C ASP A 90 -5.55 0.90 1.44
N ALA A 91 -6.42 0.30 2.27
CA ALA A 91 -6.46 -1.14 2.53
C ALA A 91 -7.74 -1.79 2.02
N GLY A 92 -8.63 -1.02 1.38
CA GLY A 92 -9.95 -1.47 0.96
C GLY A 92 -9.86 -2.67 0.00
N ASP A 93 -8.97 -2.61 -0.98
CA ASP A 93 -8.77 -3.68 -1.96
C ASP A 93 -8.34 -4.99 -1.30
N TYR A 94 -7.40 -4.93 -0.35
CA TYR A 94 -6.94 -6.08 0.42
C TYR A 94 -8.05 -6.68 1.29
N ILE A 95 -8.77 -5.82 2.03
CA ILE A 95 -9.89 -6.21 2.88
C ILE A 95 -10.97 -6.90 2.03
N ASN A 96 -11.29 -6.35 0.86
CA ASN A 96 -12.26 -6.94 -0.06
C ASN A 96 -11.80 -8.31 -0.57
N LEU A 97 -10.53 -8.47 -0.97
CA LEU A 97 -9.99 -9.77 -1.38
C LEU A 97 -10.09 -10.80 -0.24
N LYS A 98 -9.72 -10.42 0.99
CA LYS A 98 -9.85 -11.30 2.16
C LYS A 98 -11.29 -11.65 2.50
N ALA A 99 -12.22 -10.71 2.35
CA ALA A 99 -13.64 -10.96 2.58
C ALA A 99 -14.15 -12.04 1.60
N ALA A 100 -13.75 -11.94 0.33
CA ALA A 100 -14.07 -12.93 -0.69
C ALA A 100 -13.47 -14.31 -0.37
N GLU A 101 -12.19 -14.39 0.02
CA GLU A 101 -11.55 -15.66 0.42
C GLU A 101 -12.31 -16.35 1.57
N VAL A 102 -12.76 -15.58 2.57
CA VAL A 102 -13.53 -16.10 3.70
C VAL A 102 -14.89 -16.63 3.23
N LEU A 103 -15.61 -15.87 2.40
CA LEU A 103 -16.89 -16.29 1.83
C LEU A 103 -16.78 -17.59 1.03
N VAL A 104 -15.74 -17.71 0.20
CA VAL A 104 -15.43 -18.93 -0.56
C VAL A 104 -15.19 -20.11 0.39
N LYS A 105 -14.36 -19.94 1.43
CA LYS A 105 -14.11 -20.98 2.44
C LYS A 105 -15.37 -21.41 3.19
N GLN A 106 -16.32 -20.50 3.36
CA GLN A 106 -17.61 -20.77 3.99
C GLN A 106 -18.67 -21.34 3.03
N GLY A 107 -18.38 -21.44 1.74
CA GLY A 107 -19.32 -21.90 0.71
C GLY A 107 -20.44 -20.89 0.38
N LYS A 108 -20.31 -19.63 0.80
CA LYS A 108 -21.29 -18.56 0.57
C LYS A 108 -21.05 -17.85 -0.76
N MET A 109 -21.14 -18.61 -1.85
CA MET A 109 -20.74 -18.14 -3.19
C MET A 109 -21.60 -16.98 -3.72
N ASP A 110 -22.86 -16.87 -3.29
CA ASP A 110 -23.79 -15.80 -3.66
C ASP A 110 -23.33 -14.40 -3.23
N LEU A 111 -22.46 -14.31 -2.22
CA LEU A 111 -21.98 -13.06 -1.65
C LEU A 111 -20.57 -12.67 -2.13
N VAL A 112 -19.88 -13.53 -2.88
CA VAL A 112 -18.46 -13.39 -3.23
C VAL A 112 -18.22 -12.33 -4.32
N ASP A 113 -19.18 -12.10 -5.21
CA ASP A 113 -18.99 -11.25 -6.40
C ASP A 113 -18.73 -9.77 -6.06
N ILE A 114 -19.43 -9.24 -5.06
CA ILE A 114 -19.30 -7.84 -4.63
C ILE A 114 -17.88 -7.53 -4.12
N PRO A 115 -17.34 -8.28 -3.12
CA PRO A 115 -15.99 -8.04 -2.65
C PRO A 115 -14.95 -8.29 -3.74
N LEU A 116 -15.10 -9.32 -4.59
CA LEU A 116 -14.15 -9.53 -5.70
C LEU A 116 -14.16 -8.41 -6.74
N SER A 117 -15.33 -7.82 -7.03
CA SER A 117 -15.43 -6.66 -7.92
C SER A 117 -14.79 -5.41 -7.33
N SER A 118 -14.72 -5.34 -6.00
CA SER A 118 -14.23 -4.18 -5.25
C SER A 118 -12.75 -4.30 -4.89
N ALA A 119 -12.09 -5.42 -5.20
CA ALA A 119 -10.66 -5.61 -5.04
C ALA A 119 -9.92 -5.18 -6.31
N GLY A 120 -9.52 -3.91 -6.36
CA GLY A 120 -8.82 -3.28 -7.48
C GLY A 120 -7.30 -3.24 -7.32
N GLY A 121 -6.67 -2.37 -8.11
CA GLY A 121 -5.25 -2.05 -8.02
C GLY A 121 -4.34 -3.28 -8.11
N ASP A 122 -3.38 -3.36 -7.18
CA ASP A 122 -2.40 -4.45 -7.10
C ASP A 122 -3.05 -5.82 -6.76
N PHE A 123 -4.27 -5.82 -6.21
CA PHE A 123 -5.00 -7.04 -5.84
C PHE A 123 -5.94 -7.54 -6.92
N LYS A 124 -6.16 -6.75 -7.99
CA LYS A 124 -7.07 -7.12 -9.08
C LYS A 124 -6.72 -8.49 -9.67
N GLU A 125 -5.44 -8.73 -9.95
CA GLU A 125 -4.98 -9.99 -10.54
C GLU A 125 -5.29 -11.21 -9.62
N LEU A 126 -5.18 -11.04 -8.31
CA LEU A 126 -5.53 -12.08 -7.34
C LEU A 126 -7.04 -12.29 -7.26
N ALA A 127 -7.82 -11.21 -7.30
CA ALA A 127 -9.28 -11.29 -7.31
C ALA A 127 -9.79 -12.01 -8.57
N ASP A 128 -9.26 -11.69 -9.74
CA ASP A 128 -9.57 -12.37 -11.00
C ASP A 128 -9.10 -13.83 -10.98
N GLY A 129 -7.95 -14.11 -10.38
CA GLY A 129 -7.48 -15.48 -10.17
C GLY A 129 -8.43 -16.31 -9.31
N LEU A 130 -8.91 -15.75 -8.19
CA LEU A 130 -9.89 -16.41 -7.33
C LEU A 130 -11.23 -16.60 -8.04
N ARG A 131 -11.72 -15.61 -8.80
CA ARG A 131 -12.91 -15.72 -9.66
C ARG A 131 -12.79 -16.89 -10.62
N PHE A 132 -11.66 -17.01 -11.31
CA PHE A 132 -11.38 -18.12 -12.22
C PHE A 132 -11.42 -19.46 -11.50
N ASP A 133 -10.70 -19.58 -10.36
CA ASP A 133 -10.56 -20.83 -9.64
C ASP A 133 -11.89 -21.33 -9.03
N ILE A 134 -12.80 -20.43 -8.65
CA ILE A 134 -14.14 -20.78 -8.16
C ILE A 134 -15.19 -20.92 -9.28
N GLY A 135 -14.80 -20.74 -10.55
CA GLY A 135 -15.70 -20.81 -11.71
C GLY A 135 -16.73 -19.69 -11.77
N MET A 136 -16.42 -18.52 -11.21
CA MET A 136 -17.32 -17.37 -11.15
C MET A 136 -16.97 -16.32 -12.20
N GLY A 137 -17.92 -16.05 -13.09
CA GLY A 137 -17.79 -15.03 -14.13
C GLY A 137 -16.93 -15.48 -15.31
N ASP A 138 -16.67 -14.54 -16.21
CA ASP A 138 -15.91 -14.77 -17.45
C ASP A 138 -14.55 -14.07 -17.33
N VAL A 139 -13.63 -14.70 -16.58
CA VAL A 139 -12.24 -14.21 -16.47
C VAL A 139 -11.47 -14.76 -17.67
N ASN A 140 -11.13 -13.89 -18.61
CA ASN A 140 -10.26 -14.24 -19.72
C ASN A 140 -8.79 -14.39 -19.23
N PRO A 141 -8.21 -15.61 -19.19
CA PRO A 141 -6.85 -15.80 -18.71
C PRO A 141 -5.79 -15.23 -19.67
N GLU A 142 -6.12 -15.09 -20.96
CA GLU A 142 -5.16 -14.66 -21.99
C GLU A 142 -4.67 -13.23 -21.79
N GLN A 143 -5.47 -12.37 -21.13
CA GLN A 143 -5.07 -10.99 -20.84
C GLN A 143 -3.86 -10.89 -19.89
N TYR A 144 -3.55 -11.96 -19.15
CA TYR A 144 -2.46 -12.01 -18.17
C TYR A 144 -1.21 -12.72 -18.70
N LEU A 145 -1.13 -13.08 -19.98
CA LEU A 145 0.03 -13.82 -20.52
C LEU A 145 1.26 -12.96 -20.81
N THR A 146 1.14 -11.63 -20.76
CA THR A 146 2.22 -10.69 -21.12
C THR A 146 2.65 -9.75 -19.99
N GLU A 147 1.72 -9.25 -19.17
CA GLU A 147 1.98 -8.15 -18.21
C GLU A 147 1.48 -8.44 -16.79
N SER A 148 1.59 -9.70 -16.36
CA SER A 148 1.13 -10.18 -15.05
C SER A 148 2.29 -10.49 -14.11
N VAL A 149 2.08 -10.35 -12.80
CA VAL A 149 3.04 -10.79 -11.78
C VAL A 149 3.06 -12.32 -11.67
N MET A 150 1.92 -12.98 -11.88
CA MET A 150 1.75 -14.43 -11.80
C MET A 150 1.64 -15.10 -13.17
N THR A 151 2.35 -14.60 -14.19
CA THR A 151 2.23 -15.05 -15.59
C THR A 151 2.25 -16.59 -15.75
N PRO A 152 3.14 -17.36 -15.08
CA PRO A 152 3.15 -18.82 -15.23
C PRO A 152 1.85 -19.49 -14.77
N LEU A 153 1.21 -18.96 -13.72
CA LEU A 153 -0.08 -19.45 -13.24
C LEU A 153 -1.19 -19.15 -14.25
N TRP A 154 -1.12 -17.99 -14.91
CA TRP A 154 -2.06 -17.64 -15.97
C TRP A 154 -1.87 -18.45 -17.25
N TYR A 155 -0.64 -18.83 -17.62
CA TYR A 155 -0.41 -19.81 -18.68
C TYR A 155 -1.11 -21.13 -18.37
N TYR A 156 -0.99 -21.60 -17.13
CA TYR A 156 -1.67 -22.81 -16.68
C TYR A 156 -3.21 -22.66 -16.73
N ARG A 157 -3.76 -21.57 -16.19
CA ARG A 157 -5.21 -21.30 -16.24
C ARG A 157 -5.74 -21.15 -17.68
N ALA A 158 -4.99 -20.47 -18.54
CA ALA A 158 -5.32 -20.33 -19.96
C ALA A 158 -5.35 -21.69 -20.67
N TYR A 159 -4.38 -22.56 -20.38
CA TYR A 159 -4.36 -23.93 -20.89
C TYR A 159 -5.60 -24.72 -20.47
N LEU A 160 -6.01 -24.61 -19.21
CA LEU A 160 -7.20 -25.31 -18.70
C LEU A 160 -8.51 -24.81 -19.31
N ALA A 161 -8.60 -23.52 -19.65
CA ALA A 161 -9.80 -22.90 -20.21
C ALA A 161 -9.92 -23.01 -21.74
N ALA A 162 -8.80 -23.29 -22.43
CA ALA A 162 -8.72 -23.28 -23.88
C ALA A 162 -9.34 -24.53 -24.54
N ASP A 163 -9.72 -24.39 -25.82
CA ASP A 163 -10.04 -25.51 -26.70
C ASP A 163 -8.75 -26.20 -27.23
N ASP A 164 -8.89 -27.35 -27.89
CA ASP A 164 -7.75 -28.19 -28.27
C ASP A 164 -6.74 -27.49 -29.20
N ALA A 165 -7.23 -26.63 -30.11
CA ALA A 165 -6.37 -25.86 -31.00
C ALA A 165 -5.57 -24.81 -30.22
N LYS A 166 -6.25 -24.06 -29.33
CA LYS A 166 -5.63 -22.99 -28.55
C LYS A 166 -4.73 -23.52 -27.43
N LYS A 167 -5.04 -24.69 -26.87
CA LYS A 167 -4.18 -25.40 -25.91
C LYS A 167 -2.78 -25.64 -26.45
N THR A 168 -2.67 -26.08 -27.71
CA THR A 168 -1.38 -26.36 -28.36
C THR A 168 -0.54 -25.10 -28.51
N GLU A 169 -1.17 -23.99 -28.90
CA GLU A 169 -0.52 -22.67 -28.99
C GLU A 169 0.00 -22.22 -27.62
N ILE A 170 -0.87 -22.23 -26.60
CA ILE A 170 -0.52 -21.81 -25.23
C ILE A 170 0.61 -22.67 -24.66
N LEU A 171 0.53 -24.00 -24.82
CA LEU A 171 1.53 -24.93 -24.31
C LEU A 171 2.89 -24.71 -24.96
N THR A 172 2.93 -24.49 -26.28
CA THR A 172 4.18 -24.21 -27.01
C THR A 172 4.86 -22.97 -26.43
N VAL A 173 4.11 -21.88 -26.23
CA VAL A 173 4.66 -20.64 -25.67
C VAL A 173 5.05 -20.82 -24.19
N PHE A 174 4.27 -21.59 -23.43
CA PHE A 174 4.57 -21.87 -22.03
C PHE A 174 5.90 -22.65 -21.89
N GLN A 175 6.09 -23.67 -22.72
CA GLN A 175 7.33 -24.45 -22.80
C GLN A 175 8.51 -23.59 -23.19
N GLU A 176 8.37 -22.70 -24.18
CA GLU A 176 9.49 -21.85 -24.60
C GLU A 176 9.96 -20.89 -23.50
N LYS A 177 9.02 -20.26 -22.80
CA LYS A 177 9.30 -19.23 -21.79
C LYS A 177 9.62 -19.79 -20.41
N TYR A 178 9.04 -20.91 -20.01
CA TYR A 178 9.06 -21.40 -18.61
C TYR A 178 9.36 -22.90 -18.49
N LYS A 179 10.40 -23.37 -19.20
CA LYS A 179 10.83 -24.79 -19.30
C LYS A 179 10.89 -25.57 -17.98
N GLU A 180 11.34 -24.93 -16.91
CA GLU A 180 11.55 -25.60 -15.62
C GLU A 180 10.37 -25.47 -14.64
N ASN A 181 9.25 -24.87 -15.07
CA ASN A 181 8.12 -24.57 -14.19
C ASN A 181 7.35 -25.84 -13.79
N GLU A 182 6.99 -25.96 -12.51
CA GLU A 182 6.27 -27.14 -12.00
C GLU A 182 4.85 -27.27 -12.55
N LEU A 183 4.16 -26.16 -12.86
CA LEU A 183 2.82 -26.20 -13.48
C LEU A 183 2.89 -26.72 -14.91
N LEU A 184 3.95 -26.39 -15.64
CA LEU A 184 4.20 -26.96 -16.97
C LEU A 184 4.42 -28.48 -16.86
N LYS A 185 5.27 -28.93 -15.92
CA LYS A 185 5.49 -30.36 -15.67
C LYS A 185 4.20 -31.10 -15.28
N GLN A 186 3.27 -30.42 -14.60
CA GLN A 186 1.96 -31.00 -14.28
C GLN A 186 1.11 -31.19 -15.54
N ILE A 187 1.06 -30.21 -16.44
CA ILE A 187 0.37 -30.33 -17.74
C ILE A 187 0.95 -31.50 -18.54
N GLU A 188 2.28 -31.56 -18.68
CA GLU A 188 2.95 -32.62 -19.44
C GLU A 188 2.71 -34.03 -18.87
N ARG A 189 2.49 -34.16 -17.55
CA ARG A 189 2.10 -35.43 -16.91
C ARG A 189 0.64 -35.80 -17.10
N TRP A 190 -0.23 -34.83 -17.35
CA TRP A 190 -1.66 -35.08 -17.58
C TRP A 190 -1.93 -35.44 -19.04
N ASP A 191 -1.20 -34.85 -19.97
CA ASP A 191 -1.40 -35.05 -21.41
C ASP A 191 -0.44 -36.07 -22.06
N GLY A 192 0.63 -36.45 -21.36
CA GLY A 192 1.59 -37.48 -21.79
C GLY A 192 1.26 -38.87 -21.29
#